data_AF-A0A9D2PX68-F1
#
_entry.id   AF-A0A9D2PX68-F1
#
_cell.length_a   1.000
_cell.length_b   1.000
_cell.length_c   1.000
_cell.angle_alpha   90.00
_cell.angle_beta   90.00
_cell.angle_gamma   90.00
#
_symmetry.space_group_name_H-M   'P 1'
#
loop_
_entity.id
_entity.type
_entity.pdbx_description
1 polymer ?
#
loop_
_entity_poly.entity_id
_entity_poly.type
_entity_poly.pdbx_seq_one_letter_code
_entity_poly.pdbx_strand_id
1 'polypeptide(L)' 'MCKQEQLIEYMIQDIVDMFATDQNIEYDEAMNKFYNSKVFEKLQDIETGLYLESPEYVYDLFKDEMNFGRIIQAEI' A
#
# COMPACT_ATOMS: atom_id res chain seq x y z
N MET A 1 5.28 19.84 -4.98
CA MET A 1 5.34 18.38 -4.83
C MET A 1 6.73 17.94 -5.20
N CYS A 2 7.43 17.28 -4.28
CA CYS A 2 8.66 16.56 -4.60
C CYS A 2 8.31 15.35 -5.47
N LYS A 3 9.24 14.92 -6.33
CA LYS A 3 9.04 13.77 -7.24
C LYS A 3 8.64 12.49 -6.48
N GLN A 4 9.11 12.36 -5.23
CA GLN A 4 8.81 11.22 -4.35
C GLN A 4 7.35 11.19 -3.93
N GLU A 5 6.78 12.34 -3.54
CA GLU A 5 5.36 12.45 -3.16
C GLU A 5 4.45 12.03 -4.30
N GLN A 6 4.80 12.39 -5.54
CA GLN A 6 4.03 11.98 -6.73
C GLN A 6 4.06 10.46 -6.95
N LEU A 7 5.23 9.84 -6.76
CA LEU A 7 5.36 8.38 -6.88
C LEU A 7 4.54 7.65 -5.82
N ILE A 8 4.55 8.16 -4.58
CA ILE A 8 3.75 7.65 -3.49
C ILE A 8 2.25 7.77 -3.81
N GLU A 9 1.79 8.91 -4.32
CA GLU A 9 0.39 9.10 -4.71
C GLU A 9 -0.06 8.14 -5.80
N TYR A 10 0.76 7.91 -6.83
CA TYR A 10 0.43 6.93 -7.87
C TYR A 10 0.35 5.51 -7.30
N MET A 11 1.30 5.15 -6.43
CA MET A 11 1.30 3.84 -5.81
C MET A 11 0.07 3.63 -4.91
N ILE A 12 -0.35 4.65 -4.16
CA ILE A 12 -1.57 4.60 -3.35
C ILE A 12 -2.79 4.35 -4.27
N GLN A 13 -2.90 5.07 -5.38
CA GLN A 13 -4.02 4.91 -6.31
C GLN A 13 -4.07 3.50 -6.89
N ASP A 14 -2.94 2.96 -7.35
CA ASP A 14 -2.85 1.61 -7.89
C ASP A 14 -3.24 0.56 -6.83
N ILE A 15 -2.73 0.69 -5.60
CA ILE A 15 -3.03 -0.25 -4.51
C ILE A 15 -4.51 -0.22 -4.13
N VAL A 16 -5.09 0.97 -4.00
CA VAL A 16 -6.50 1.14 -3.62
C VAL A 16 -7.41 0.58 -4.72
N ASP A 17 -7.09 0.81 -6.00
CA ASP A 17 -7.86 0.27 -7.12
C ASP A 17 -7.80 -1.27 -7.19
N MET A 18 -6.60 -1.84 -7.03
CA MET A 18 -6.41 -3.29 -6.93
C MET A 18 -7.18 -3.88 -5.75
N PHE A 19 -7.11 -3.23 -4.59
CA PHE A 19 -7.79 -3.68 -3.38
C PHE A 19 -9.31 -3.61 -3.48
N ALA A 20 -9.84 -2.49 -4.01
CA ALA A 20 -11.28 -2.31 -4.25
C ALA A 20 -11.81 -3.40 -5.19
N THR A 21 -11.06 -3.70 -6.26
CA THR A 21 -11.42 -4.73 -7.23
C THR A 21 -11.35 -6.13 -6.64
N ASP A 22 -10.28 -6.48 -5.91
CA ASP A 22 -10.06 -7.81 -5.32
C ASP A 22 -11.10 -8.15 -4.24
N GLN A 23 -11.47 -7.17 -3.41
CA GLN A 23 -12.44 -7.36 -2.34
C GLN A 23 -13.89 -7.03 -2.75
N ASN A 24 -14.09 -6.50 -3.96
CA ASN A 24 -15.38 -6.02 -4.46
C ASN A 24 -16.03 -5.00 -3.49
N ILE A 25 -15.24 -4.02 -3.05
CA ILE A 25 -15.68 -2.95 -2.14
C ILE A 25 -15.60 -1.59 -2.84
N GLU A 26 -16.29 -0.60 -2.29
CA GLU A 26 -16.23 0.77 -2.79
C GLU A 26 -14.82 1.35 -2.65
N TYR A 27 -14.42 2.18 -3.60
CA TYR A 27 -13.09 2.81 -3.61
C TYR A 27 -12.84 3.61 -2.32
N ASP A 28 -13.83 4.36 -1.83
CA ASP A 28 -13.73 5.10 -0.56
C ASP A 28 -13.50 4.16 0.65
N GLU A 29 -14.09 2.96 0.64
CA GLU A 29 -13.89 1.98 1.70
C GLU A 29 -12.49 1.37 1.61
N ALA A 30 -12.05 1.01 0.40
CA ALA A 30 -10.70 0.53 0.12
C ALA A 30 -9.65 1.55 0.58
N MET A 31 -9.88 2.82 0.25
CA MET A 31 -9.03 3.93 0.61
C MET A 31 -8.95 4.11 2.13
N ASN A 32 -10.08 4.07 2.84
CA ASN A 32 -10.12 4.17 4.29
C ASN A 32 -9.32 3.02 4.96
N LYS A 33 -9.51 1.79 4.51
CA LYS A 33 -8.76 0.63 5.04
C LYS A 33 -7.26 0.75 4.78
N PHE A 34 -6.88 1.16 3.57
CA PHE A 34 -5.47 1.32 3.20
C PHE A 34 -4.78 2.43 3.99
N TYR A 35 -5.43 3.60 4.17
CA TYR A 35 -4.88 4.70 4.98
C TYR A 35 -4.68 4.34 6.46
N ASN A 36 -5.41 3.36 6.99
CA ASN A 36 -5.25 2.86 8.36
C ASN A 36 -4.25 1.68 8.46
N SER A 37 -3.56 1.35 7.38
CA SER A 37 -2.58 0.26 7.35
C SER A 37 -1.18 0.73 7.71
N LYS A 38 -0.38 -0.15 8.31
CA LYS A 38 1.05 0.12 8.53
C LYS A 38 1.83 0.14 7.22
N VAL A 39 1.34 -0.55 6.17
CA VAL A 39 1.95 -0.48 4.85
C VAL A 39 1.90 0.95 4.31
N PHE A 40 0.79 1.66 4.51
CA PHE A 40 0.70 3.07 4.15
C PHE A 40 1.69 3.94 4.94
N GLU A 41 1.82 3.75 6.25
CA GLU A 41 2.82 4.46 7.07
C GLU A 41 4.24 4.25 6.54
N LYS A 42 4.59 3.01 6.19
CA LYS A 42 5.90 2.68 5.60
C LYS A 42 6.06 3.24 4.18
N LEU A 43 5.00 3.27 3.38
CA LEU A 43 5.04 3.81 2.02
C LEU A 43 5.30 5.32 2.03
N GLN A 44 4.76 6.04 3.02
CA GLN A 44 5.06 7.45 3.22
C GLN A 44 6.49 7.69 3.71
N ASP A 45 7.09 6.71 4.39
CA ASP A 45 8.47 6.78 4.83
C ASP A 45 9.43 6.56 3.64
N ILE A 46 9.97 7.68 3.15
CA ILE A 46 10.93 7.71 2.05
C ILE A 46 12.22 6.91 2.34
N GLU A 47 12.57 6.70 3.62
CA GLU A 47 13.77 5.95 3.99
C GLU A 47 13.60 4.45 3.73
N THR A 48 12.36 3.95 3.69
CA THR A 48 12.07 2.55 3.36
C THR A 48 12.27 2.23 1.88
N GLY A 49 12.18 3.25 1.01
CA GLY A 49 12.25 3.07 -0.45
C GLY A 49 11.06 2.33 -1.06
N LEU A 50 9.99 2.03 -0.32
CA LEU A 50 8.83 1.26 -0.81
C LEU A 50 8.18 1.87 -2.05
N TYR A 51 8.17 3.20 -2.16
CA TYR A 51 7.63 3.93 -3.31
C TYR A 51 8.41 3.72 -4.62
N LEU A 52 9.59 3.08 -4.57
CA LEU A 52 10.38 2.69 -5.73
C LEU A 52 10.10 1.25 -6.18
N GLU A 53 9.44 0.46 -5.35
CA GLU A 53 9.10 -0.94 -5.64
C GLU A 53 7.87 -1.03 -6.57
N SER A 54 7.54 -2.24 -7.01
CA SER A 54 6.33 -2.48 -7.80
C SER A 54 5.06 -2.36 -6.94
N PRO A 55 3.96 -1.80 -7.48
CA PRO A 55 2.70 -1.67 -6.74
C PRO A 55 2.13 -3.02 -6.30
N GLU A 56 2.36 -4.08 -7.08
CA GLU A 56 1.99 -5.47 -6.73
C GLU A 56 2.69 -5.94 -5.44
N TYR A 57 3.98 -5.64 -5.27
CA TYR A 57 4.73 -6.03 -4.06
C TYR A 57 4.20 -5.33 -2.82
N VAL A 58 3.92 -4.03 -2.91
CA VAL A 58 3.36 -3.26 -1.79
C VAL A 58 1.93 -3.70 -1.49
N TYR A 59 1.16 -4.06 -2.51
CA TYR A 59 -0.16 -4.64 -2.34
C TYR A 59 -0.12 -6.02 -1.65
N ASP A 60 0.81 -6.89 -2.01
CA ASP A 60 1.00 -8.18 -1.31
C ASP A 60 1.35 -7.98 0.16
N LEU A 61 2.24 -7.02 0.49
CA LEU A 61 2.52 -6.66 1.88
C LEU A 61 1.28 -6.19 2.63
N PHE A 62 0.40 -5.45 1.96
CA PHE A 62 -0.87 -4.98 2.53
C PHE A 62 -1.83 -6.15 2.74
N LYS A 63 -1.91 -7.10 1.80
CA LYS A 63 -2.70 -8.33 1.96
C LYS A 63 -2.17 -9.17 3.13
N ASP A 64 -0.87 -9.32 3.26
CA ASP A 64 -0.25 -10.00 4.40
C ASP A 64 -0.58 -9.30 5.72
N GLU A 65 -0.51 -7.97 5.77
CA GLU A 65 -0.92 -7.20 6.93
C GLU A 65 -2.38 -7.48 7.31
N MET A 66 -3.28 -7.49 6.34
CA MET A 66 -4.70 -7.77 6.59
C MET A 66 -4.94 -9.21 7.06
N ASN A 67 -4.24 -10.19 6.48
CA ASN A 67 -4.41 -11.61 6.81
C ASN A 67 -3.84 -11.96 8.18
N PHE A 68 -2.71 -11.36 8.57
CA PHE A 68 -1.97 -11.72 9.79
C PHE A 68 -2.05 -10.68 10.91
N GLY A 69 -2.63 -9.49 10.66
CA GLY A 69 -2.65 -8.36 11.59
C GLY A 69 -1.26 -7.72 11.82
N ARG A 70 -0.27 -8.10 11.01
CA ARG A 70 1.11 -7.61 11.07
C ARG A 70 1.74 -7.69 9.68
N ILE A 71 2.61 -6.73 9.36
CA ILE A 71 3.40 -6.79 8.13
C ILE A 71 4.37 -7.96 8.24
N ILE A 72 4.26 -8.93 7.33
CA ILE A 72 5.28 -9.98 7.14
C ILE A 72 6.25 -9.44 6.09
N GLN A 73 7.35 -8.83 6.53
CA GLN A 73 8.50 -8.65 5.63
C GLN A 73 9.23 -9.98 5.61
N ALA A 74 9.19 -10.68 4.48
CA ALA A 74 10.07 -11.81 4.26
C ALA A 74 11.51 -11.28 4.17
N GLU A 75 12.19 -11.17 5.31
CA GLU A 75 13.65 -11.08 5.33
C GLU A 75 14.18 -12.38 4.70
N ILE A 76 14.74 -12.26 3.49
CA ILE A 76 15.58 -13.28 2.84
C ILE A 76 17.04 -12.97 3.14
#